data_AF-A0A1M6DLE1-F1
#
_entry.id   AF-A0A1M6DLE1-F1
#
_cell.length_a   1.000
_cell.length_b   1.000
_cell.length_c   1.000
_cell.angle_alpha   90.00
_cell.angle_beta   90.00
_cell.angle_gamma   90.00
#
_symmetry.space_group_name_H-M   'P 1'
#
loop_
_entity.id
_entity.type
_entity.pdbx_description
1 polymer ?
#
loop_
_entity_poly.entity_id
_entity_poly.type
_entity_poly.pdbx_seq_one_letter_code
_entity_poly.pdbx_strand_id
1 'polypeptide(L)'
;MEESKNKSIADTFNAKLKTPWVWLVLVLTIGLTILFYFSQKPQIVMYSQYIKSLSEYQLLEANLMRTMDRVRTGYGADTMLMHSQTMTLREMTVSFSRQMDELNVLGTATPPSSMTAHFEREVLSKVSGMRRYTVSRVAWLEKWNLVKSKVHELPVEQALLVEDILDSARVGFPVFRKPEMILPDSLSHEVDALFAENNDLAIAWSKFDNEVALMISVDLAQFFQMESLNEMSLKSKIPMVFYFLSLVLMLSTFFFLFRSKL
;
A
#
# COMPACT_ATOMS: atom_id res chain seq x y z
N MET A 1 -18.55 50.83 51.34
CA MET A 1 -19.63 49.80 51.27
C MET A 1 -19.33 48.72 50.21
N GLU A 2 -18.67 49.06 49.10
CA GLU A 2 -18.26 48.09 48.05
C GLU A 2 -17.17 47.09 48.49
N GLU A 3 -16.20 47.49 49.33
CA GLU A 3 -15.15 46.58 49.83
C GLU A 3 -15.70 45.42 50.68
N SER A 4 -16.76 45.63 51.46
CA SER A 4 -17.40 44.58 52.26
C SER A 4 -18.14 43.56 51.39
N LYS A 5 -18.69 44.00 50.25
CA LYS A 5 -19.33 43.15 49.25
C LYS A 5 -18.29 42.32 48.49
N ASN A 6 -17.17 42.93 48.11
CA ASN A 6 -16.09 42.23 47.42
C ASN A 6 -15.36 41.21 48.32
N LYS A 7 -15.16 41.52 49.62
CA LYS A 7 -14.68 40.53 50.60
C LYS A 7 -15.67 39.39 50.80
N SER A 8 -16.97 39.70 50.94
CA SER A 8 -18.01 38.67 51.08
C SER A 8 -18.08 37.75 49.84
N ILE A 9 -18.00 38.30 48.63
CA ILE A 9 -18.00 37.51 47.39
C ILE A 9 -16.72 36.67 47.29
N ALA A 10 -15.55 37.24 47.58
CA ALA A 10 -14.26 36.52 47.54
C ALA A 10 -14.17 35.42 48.60
N ASP A 11 -14.68 35.65 49.81
CA ASP A 11 -14.73 34.65 50.88
C ASP A 11 -15.76 33.56 50.59
N THR A 12 -16.90 33.90 49.97
CA THR A 12 -17.89 32.90 49.52
C THR A 12 -17.38 32.07 48.34
N PHE A 13 -16.62 32.69 47.43
CA PHE A 13 -15.94 31.99 46.32
C PHE A 13 -14.83 31.07 46.84
N ASN A 14 -13.97 31.55 47.74
CA ASN A 14 -12.91 30.75 48.36
C ASN A 14 -13.46 29.64 49.26
N ALA A 15 -14.58 29.86 49.97
CA ALA A 15 -15.24 28.83 50.76
C ALA A 15 -15.92 27.76 49.89
N LYS A 16 -16.55 28.15 48.76
CA LYS A 16 -17.14 27.19 47.80
C LYS A 16 -16.08 26.44 46.99
N LEU A 17 -14.97 27.06 46.60
CA LEU A 17 -13.88 26.42 45.86
C LEU A 17 -12.98 25.52 46.73
N LYS A 18 -12.93 25.74 48.05
CA LYS A 18 -12.25 24.84 49.00
C LYS A 18 -13.03 23.54 49.25
N THR A 19 -14.25 23.41 48.76
CA THR A 19 -15.03 22.18 48.88
C THR A 19 -14.43 21.12 47.93
N PRO A 20 -13.92 19.98 48.42
CA PRO A 20 -13.35 18.90 47.58
C PRO A 20 -14.30 18.43 46.46
N TRP A 21 -15.60 18.66 46.65
CA TRP A 21 -16.67 18.35 45.73
C TRP A 21 -16.62 19.15 44.41
N VAL A 22 -16.30 20.45 44.46
CA VAL A 22 -16.22 21.26 43.24
C VAL A 22 -15.11 20.69 42.34
N TRP A 23 -13.98 20.31 42.92
CA TRP A 23 -12.88 19.66 42.20
C TRP A 23 -13.25 18.29 41.63
N LEU A 24 -14.01 17.47 42.35
CA LEU A 24 -14.46 16.17 41.86
C LEU A 24 -15.38 16.30 40.65
N VAL A 25 -16.36 17.22 40.69
CA VAL A 25 -17.25 17.49 39.55
C VAL A 25 -16.48 18.07 38.37
N LEU A 26 -15.51 18.96 38.63
CA LEU A 26 -14.65 19.55 37.59
C LEU A 26 -13.77 18.49 36.91
N VAL A 27 -13.17 17.58 37.67
CA VAL A 27 -12.37 16.46 37.14
C VAL A 27 -13.24 15.50 36.33
N LEU A 28 -14.44 15.16 36.81
CA LEU A 28 -15.36 14.28 36.09
C LEU A 28 -15.86 14.90 34.77
N THR A 29 -16.17 16.20 34.79
CA THR A 29 -16.61 16.93 33.57
C THR A 29 -15.48 17.08 32.55
N ILE A 30 -14.24 17.34 33.00
CA ILE A 30 -13.05 17.30 32.14
C ILE A 30 -12.85 15.90 31.55
N GLY A 31 -12.96 14.85 32.37
CA GLY A 31 -12.85 13.46 31.91
C GLY A 31 -13.89 13.10 30.85
N LEU A 32 -15.15 13.47 31.07
CA LEU A 32 -16.25 13.28 30.12
C LEU A 32 -16.03 14.03 28.81
N THR A 33 -15.54 15.27 28.86
CA THR A 33 -15.25 16.07 27.65
C THR A 33 -14.09 15.51 26.85
N ILE A 34 -13.02 15.03 27.51
CA ILE A 34 -11.91 14.34 26.83
C ILE A 34 -12.39 13.05 26.17
N LEU A 35 -13.17 12.22 26.88
CA LEU A 35 -13.75 10.98 26.34
C LEU A 35 -14.67 11.25 25.15
N PHE A 36 -15.47 12.31 25.22
CA PHE A 36 -16.34 12.73 24.13
C PHE A 36 -15.54 13.15 22.90
N TYR A 37 -14.47 13.93 23.07
CA TYR A 37 -13.60 14.34 21.97
C TYR A 37 -12.88 13.14 21.32
N PHE A 38 -12.38 12.19 22.12
CA PHE A 38 -11.80 10.94 21.61
C PHE A 38 -12.81 10.08 20.86
N SER A 39 -14.06 10.01 21.33
CA SER A 39 -15.13 9.28 20.66
C SER A 39 -15.43 9.77 19.25
N GLN A 40 -15.18 11.06 18.97
CA GLN A 40 -15.50 11.69 17.69
C GLN A 40 -14.42 11.51 16.61
N LYS A 41 -13.22 11.00 16.94
CA LYS A 41 -12.14 10.87 15.95
C LYS A 41 -12.50 9.84 14.86
N PRO A 42 -12.48 10.19 13.56
CA PRO A 42 -12.91 9.31 12.46
C PRO A 42 -11.80 8.34 11.98
N GLN A 43 -10.92 7.89 12.87
CA GLN A 43 -9.72 7.13 12.49
C GLN A 43 -10.03 5.79 11.78
N ILE A 44 -11.07 5.06 12.20
CA ILE A 44 -11.60 3.87 11.49
C ILE A 44 -11.85 4.13 9.98
N VAL A 45 -12.39 5.30 9.63
CA VAL A 45 -12.68 5.64 8.22
C VAL A 45 -11.37 5.81 7.45
N MET A 46 -10.36 6.43 8.08
CA MET A 46 -9.04 6.57 7.47
C MET A 46 -8.35 5.22 7.27
N TYR A 47 -8.36 4.33 8.27
CA TYR A 47 -7.74 3.00 8.14
C TYR A 47 -8.41 2.17 7.04
N SER A 48 -9.73 2.22 6.92
CA SER A 48 -10.46 1.60 5.81
C SER A 48 -10.03 2.15 4.43
N GLN A 49 -9.80 3.45 4.33
CA GLN A 49 -9.31 4.07 3.10
C GLN A 49 -7.91 3.57 2.71
N TYR A 50 -7.01 3.40 3.68
CA TYR A 50 -5.66 2.87 3.39
C TYR A 50 -5.68 1.39 2.99
N ILE A 51 -6.53 0.57 3.62
CA ILE A 51 -6.75 -0.83 3.21
C ILE A 51 -7.28 -0.87 1.77
N LYS A 52 -8.24 0.00 1.44
CA LYS A 52 -8.76 0.12 0.08
C LYS A 52 -7.67 0.51 -0.92
N SER A 53 -6.84 1.51 -0.60
CA SER A 53 -5.75 1.94 -1.48
C SER A 53 -4.73 0.82 -1.74
N LEU A 54 -4.40 0.02 -0.72
CA LEU A 54 -3.52 -1.16 -0.89
C LEU A 54 -4.19 -2.26 -1.72
N SER A 55 -5.51 -2.46 -1.56
CA SER A 55 -6.26 -3.42 -2.38
C SER A 55 -6.35 -2.98 -3.85
N GLU A 56 -6.52 -1.68 -4.10
CA GLU A 56 -6.47 -1.09 -5.44
C GLU A 56 -5.09 -1.26 -6.09
N TYR A 57 -4.01 -1.08 -5.31
CA TYR A 57 -2.65 -1.39 -5.73
C TYR A 57 -2.52 -2.85 -6.18
N GLN A 58 -2.99 -3.81 -5.37
CA GLN A 58 -2.91 -5.25 -5.67
C GLN A 58 -3.66 -5.60 -6.96
N LEU A 59 -4.87 -5.05 -7.14
CA LEU A 59 -5.66 -5.27 -8.34
C LEU A 59 -4.98 -4.67 -9.58
N LEU A 60 -4.44 -3.46 -9.46
CA LEU A 60 -3.76 -2.78 -10.55
C LEU A 60 -2.46 -3.50 -10.93
N GLU A 61 -1.71 -3.99 -9.95
CA GLU A 61 -0.49 -4.77 -10.15
C GLU A 61 -0.77 -6.09 -10.88
N ALA A 62 -1.79 -6.84 -10.46
CA ALA A 62 -2.20 -8.07 -11.14
C ALA A 62 -2.65 -7.82 -12.58
N ASN A 63 -3.38 -6.73 -12.82
CA ASN A 63 -3.79 -6.34 -14.17
C ASN A 63 -2.59 -5.91 -15.02
N LEU A 64 -1.64 -5.17 -14.44
CA LEU A 64 -0.41 -4.79 -15.12
C LEU A 64 0.43 -6.03 -15.48
N MET A 65 0.56 -7.01 -14.58
CA MET A 65 1.28 -8.25 -14.88
C MET A 65 0.68 -9.00 -16.08
N ARG A 66 -0.66 -9.04 -16.19
CA ARG A 66 -1.34 -9.57 -17.39
C ARG A 66 -1.06 -8.76 -18.65
N THR A 67 -1.00 -7.43 -18.56
CA THR A 67 -0.59 -6.57 -19.68
C THR A 67 0.89 -6.84 -20.06
N MET A 68 1.75 -7.01 -19.07
CA MET A 68 3.17 -7.33 -19.26
C MET A 68 3.37 -8.69 -19.92
N ASP A 69 2.53 -9.68 -19.62
CA ASP A 69 2.54 -10.98 -20.31
C ASP A 69 2.20 -10.86 -21.81
N ARG A 70 1.30 -9.94 -22.17
CA ARG A 70 1.01 -9.62 -23.57
C ARG A 70 2.21 -8.98 -24.26
N VAL A 71 2.92 -8.09 -23.57
CA VAL A 71 4.20 -7.53 -24.05
C VAL A 71 5.26 -8.62 -24.20
N ARG A 72 5.37 -9.53 -23.22
CA ARG A 72 6.31 -10.66 -23.25
C ARG A 72 6.10 -11.56 -24.46
N THR A 73 4.86 -11.92 -24.74
CA THR A 73 4.49 -12.82 -25.84
C THR A 73 4.39 -12.13 -27.21
N GLY A 74 4.26 -10.80 -27.22
CA GLY A 74 4.10 -10.00 -28.44
C GLY A 74 2.68 -9.99 -29.03
N TYR A 75 1.69 -10.60 -28.36
CA TYR A 75 0.30 -10.60 -28.81
C TYR A 75 -0.54 -9.56 -28.09
N GLY A 76 -1.09 -8.60 -28.83
CA GLY A 76 -1.98 -7.57 -28.28
C GLY A 76 -1.29 -6.68 -27.24
N ALA A 77 0.01 -6.43 -27.45
CA ALA A 77 0.81 -5.56 -26.59
C ALA A 77 0.38 -4.11 -26.78
N ASP A 78 -0.15 -3.50 -25.71
CA ASP A 78 -0.43 -2.07 -25.64
C ASP A 78 0.60 -1.42 -24.70
N THR A 79 1.65 -0.87 -25.30
CA THR A 79 2.75 -0.22 -24.58
C THR A 79 2.29 1.08 -23.91
N MET A 80 1.29 1.77 -24.46
CA MET A 80 0.73 2.99 -23.87
C MET A 80 -0.07 2.66 -22.62
N LEU A 81 -0.91 1.61 -22.67
CA LEU A 81 -1.63 1.13 -21.50
C LEU A 81 -0.66 0.69 -20.39
N MET A 82 0.38 -0.06 -20.73
CA MET A 82 1.43 -0.46 -19.79
C MET A 82 2.12 0.76 -19.16
N HIS A 83 2.49 1.77 -19.96
CA HIS A 83 3.12 2.99 -19.45
C HIS A 83 2.20 3.77 -18.51
N SER A 84 0.91 3.89 -18.85
CA SER A 84 -0.11 4.50 -17.99
C SER A 84 -0.23 3.75 -16.66
N GLN A 85 -0.45 2.44 -16.69
CA GLN A 85 -0.59 1.59 -15.50
C GLN A 85 0.65 1.64 -14.58
N THR A 86 1.86 1.65 -15.16
CA THR A 86 3.10 1.80 -14.37
C THR A 86 3.24 3.18 -13.72
N MET A 87 2.77 4.26 -14.37
CA MET A 87 2.74 5.59 -13.75
C MET A 87 1.74 5.61 -12.60
N THR A 88 0.54 5.08 -12.80
CA THR A 88 -0.48 5.00 -11.75
C THR A 88 0.02 4.24 -10.52
N LEU A 89 0.67 3.08 -10.69
CA LEU A 89 1.26 2.32 -9.56
C LEU A 89 2.32 3.13 -8.81
N ARG A 90 3.19 3.82 -9.56
CA ARG A 90 4.22 4.68 -8.98
C ARG A 90 3.58 5.81 -8.16
N GLU A 91 2.63 6.53 -8.74
CA GLU A 91 1.97 7.67 -8.10
C GLU A 91 1.18 7.24 -6.86
N MET A 92 0.43 6.13 -6.96
CA MET A 92 -0.29 5.55 -5.83
C MET A 92 0.65 5.22 -4.67
N THR A 93 1.80 4.62 -4.98
CA THR A 93 2.76 4.20 -3.95
C THR A 93 3.47 5.39 -3.31
N VAL A 94 3.90 6.37 -4.10
CA VAL A 94 4.51 7.61 -3.58
C VAL A 94 3.49 8.41 -2.75
N SER A 95 2.24 8.50 -3.22
CA SER A 95 1.17 9.15 -2.48
C SER A 95 0.89 8.43 -1.16
N PHE A 96 0.86 7.10 -1.17
CA PHE A 96 0.68 6.30 0.05
C PHE A 96 1.81 6.54 1.05
N SER A 97 3.08 6.48 0.60
CA SER A 97 4.25 6.73 1.44
C SER A 97 4.20 8.12 2.10
N ARG A 98 3.90 9.15 1.31
CA ARG A 98 3.72 10.52 1.80
C ARG A 98 2.58 10.64 2.82
N GLN A 99 1.45 10.00 2.57
CA GLN A 99 0.33 10.00 3.51
C GLN A 99 0.70 9.34 4.84
N MET A 100 1.54 8.28 4.81
CA MET A 100 2.05 7.66 6.03
C MET A 100 2.95 8.60 6.84
N ASP A 101 3.81 9.37 6.17
CA ASP A 101 4.64 10.38 6.82
C ASP A 101 3.78 11.46 7.48
N GLU A 102 2.76 11.95 6.77
CA GLU A 102 1.82 12.95 7.29
C GLU A 102 1.04 12.43 8.52
N LEU A 103 0.58 11.17 8.48
CA LEU A 103 -0.07 10.51 9.62
C LEU A 103 0.86 10.37 10.82
N ASN A 104 2.12 10.00 10.59
CA ASN A 104 3.10 9.85 11.66
C ASN A 104 3.33 11.19 12.38
N VAL A 105 3.38 12.30 11.65
CA VAL A 105 3.47 13.66 12.21
C VAL A 105 2.23 14.02 13.05
N LEU A 106 1.05 13.54 12.65
CA LEU A 106 -0.21 13.75 13.39
C LEU A 106 -0.34 12.85 14.64
N GLY A 107 0.61 11.95 14.88
CA GLY A 107 0.59 11.03 16.02
C GLY A 107 -0.51 9.96 15.94
N THR A 108 -1.01 9.66 14.74
CA THR A 108 -1.88 8.51 14.51
C THR A 108 -1.05 7.24 14.39
N ALA A 109 -1.63 6.08 14.73
CA ALA A 109 -0.92 4.82 14.57
C ALA A 109 -0.67 4.56 13.09
N THR A 110 0.60 4.35 12.75
CA THR A 110 1.11 4.14 11.40
C THR A 110 2.00 2.90 11.35
N PRO A 111 2.11 2.23 10.18
CA PRO A 111 3.07 1.16 9.99
C PRO A 111 4.52 1.65 10.22
N PRO A 112 5.46 0.75 10.53
CA PRO A 112 6.87 1.12 10.63
C PRO A 112 7.37 1.82 9.36
N SER A 113 8.06 2.95 9.50
CA SER A 113 8.58 3.73 8.37
C SER A 113 9.49 2.90 7.45
N SER A 114 10.25 1.95 8.02
CA SER A 114 11.07 1.01 7.26
C SER A 114 10.25 0.15 6.31
N MET A 115 9.05 -0.25 6.71
CA MET A 115 8.15 -1.10 5.93
C MET A 115 7.53 -0.32 4.77
N THR A 116 7.06 0.90 5.05
CA THR A 116 6.53 1.81 4.02
C THR A 116 7.61 2.18 2.99
N ALA A 117 8.82 2.51 3.45
CA ALA A 117 9.94 2.82 2.56
C ALA A 117 10.42 1.61 1.75
N HIS A 118 10.35 0.40 2.33
CA HIS A 118 10.66 -0.83 1.61
C HIS A 118 9.62 -1.10 0.53
N PHE A 119 8.33 -0.99 0.86
CA PHE A 119 7.24 -1.09 -0.12
C PHE A 119 7.46 -0.13 -1.30
N GLU A 120 7.69 1.16 -1.01
CA GLU A 120 7.93 2.16 -2.06
C GLU A 120 9.12 1.80 -2.95
N ARG A 121 10.24 1.41 -2.36
CA ARG A 121 11.45 1.02 -3.10
C ARG A 121 11.19 -0.16 -4.03
N GLU A 122 10.51 -1.21 -3.54
CA GLU A 122 10.22 -2.40 -4.34
C GLU A 122 9.28 -2.08 -5.51
N VAL A 123 8.24 -1.27 -5.28
CA VAL A 123 7.34 -0.85 -6.37
C VAL A 123 8.08 -0.02 -7.42
N LEU A 124 8.91 0.94 -6.99
CA LEU A 124 9.69 1.77 -7.92
C LEU A 124 10.69 0.94 -8.72
N SER A 125 11.34 -0.03 -8.08
CA SER A 125 12.24 -1.00 -8.73
C SER A 125 11.48 -1.83 -9.77
N LYS A 126 10.34 -2.40 -9.39
CA LYS A 126 9.45 -3.19 -10.25
C LYS A 126 8.98 -2.38 -11.46
N VAL A 127 8.46 -1.18 -11.26
CA VAL A 127 8.04 -0.25 -12.33
C VAL A 127 9.19 0.09 -13.28
N SER A 128 10.37 0.40 -12.75
CA SER A 128 11.56 0.70 -13.57
C SER A 128 12.00 -0.51 -14.38
N GLY A 129 11.99 -1.71 -13.77
CA GLY A 129 12.27 -2.99 -14.43
C GLY A 129 11.32 -3.25 -15.59
N MET A 130 10.01 -3.16 -15.34
CA MET A 130 8.97 -3.37 -16.34
C MET A 130 9.12 -2.44 -17.55
N ARG A 131 9.42 -1.14 -17.33
CA ARG A 131 9.61 -0.19 -18.43
C ARG A 131 10.80 -0.53 -19.31
N ARG A 132 11.95 -0.82 -18.70
CA ARG A 132 13.17 -1.20 -19.43
C ARG A 132 12.96 -2.51 -20.19
N TYR A 133 12.28 -3.46 -19.56
CA TYR A 133 11.91 -4.73 -20.18
C TYR A 133 11.02 -4.52 -21.40
N THR A 134 9.95 -3.72 -21.29
CA THR A 134 9.04 -3.47 -22.41
C THR A 134 9.75 -2.89 -23.62
N VAL A 135 10.58 -1.86 -23.44
CA VAL A 135 11.34 -1.25 -24.55
C VAL A 135 12.24 -2.29 -25.22
N SER A 136 12.98 -3.05 -24.42
CA SER A 136 13.91 -4.06 -24.92
C SER A 136 13.19 -5.23 -25.59
N ARG A 137 12.04 -5.64 -25.06
CA ARG A 137 11.24 -6.74 -25.60
C ARG A 137 10.56 -6.38 -26.91
N VAL A 138 10.08 -5.15 -27.07
CA VAL A 138 9.51 -4.67 -28.34
C VAL A 138 10.59 -4.68 -29.44
N ALA A 139 11.76 -4.12 -29.15
CA ALA A 139 12.89 -4.15 -30.09
C ALA A 139 13.34 -5.59 -30.42
N TRP A 140 13.33 -6.48 -29.42
CA TRP A 140 13.64 -7.90 -29.63
C TRP A 140 12.61 -8.59 -30.54
N LEU A 141 11.30 -8.29 -30.37
CA LEU A 141 10.24 -8.84 -31.21
C LEU A 141 10.35 -8.38 -32.68
N GLU A 142 10.80 -7.14 -32.91
CA GLU A 142 11.10 -6.65 -34.26
C GLU A 142 12.24 -7.44 -34.91
N LYS A 143 13.35 -7.65 -34.18
CA LYS A 143 14.46 -8.50 -34.65
C LYS A 143 14.01 -9.94 -34.88
N TRP A 144 13.19 -10.48 -33.99
CA TRP A 144 12.63 -11.83 -34.11
C TRP A 144 11.81 -11.99 -35.39
N ASN A 145 11.00 -11.01 -35.78
CA ASN A 145 10.26 -11.05 -37.04
C ASN A 145 11.19 -11.11 -38.26
N LEU A 146 12.27 -10.33 -38.26
CA LEU A 146 13.26 -10.31 -39.34
C LEU A 146 14.04 -11.64 -39.44
N VAL A 147 14.43 -12.20 -38.29
CA VAL A 147 15.11 -13.51 -38.26
C VAL A 147 14.14 -14.61 -38.69
N LYS A 148 12.90 -14.57 -38.22
CA LYS A 148 11.87 -15.55 -38.59
C LYS A 148 11.64 -15.56 -40.10
N SER A 149 11.56 -14.41 -40.77
CA SER A 149 11.41 -14.38 -42.23
C SER A 149 12.59 -14.99 -42.97
N LYS A 150 13.83 -14.79 -42.49
CA LYS A 150 15.02 -15.43 -43.06
C LYS A 150 15.05 -16.94 -42.84
N VAL A 151 14.56 -17.41 -41.69
CA VAL A 151 14.47 -18.84 -41.37
C VAL A 151 13.50 -19.56 -42.32
N HIS A 152 12.45 -18.90 -42.80
CA HIS A 152 11.52 -19.47 -43.79
C HIS A 152 12.17 -19.73 -45.16
N GLU A 153 13.32 -19.12 -45.46
CA GLU A 153 14.08 -19.34 -46.70
C GLU A 153 14.94 -20.62 -46.63
N LEU A 154 15.08 -21.23 -45.45
CA LEU A 154 15.84 -22.47 -45.25
C LEU A 154 15.08 -23.71 -45.73
N PRO A 155 15.77 -24.84 -45.95
CA PRO A 155 15.12 -26.14 -46.11
C PRO A 155 14.20 -26.45 -44.94
N VAL A 156 13.02 -27.01 -45.22
CA VAL A 156 11.93 -27.23 -44.26
C VAL A 156 12.40 -27.91 -42.97
N GLU A 157 13.25 -28.92 -43.05
CA GLU A 157 13.77 -29.65 -41.89
C GLU A 157 14.58 -28.75 -40.94
N GLN A 158 15.39 -27.84 -41.47
CA GLN A 158 16.17 -26.89 -40.67
C GLN A 158 15.31 -25.74 -40.17
N ALA A 159 14.38 -25.25 -41.02
CA ALA A 159 13.47 -24.18 -40.65
C ALA A 159 12.62 -24.56 -39.43
N LEU A 160 12.02 -25.76 -39.43
CA LEU A 160 11.18 -26.26 -38.33
C LEU A 160 11.93 -26.35 -37.01
N LEU A 161 13.19 -26.81 -37.02
CA LEU A 161 14.00 -26.90 -35.80
C LEU A 161 14.27 -25.52 -35.19
N VAL A 162 14.55 -24.52 -36.01
CA VAL A 162 14.82 -23.15 -35.56
C VAL A 162 13.53 -22.46 -35.12
N GLU A 163 12.43 -22.67 -35.84
CA GLU A 163 11.11 -22.11 -35.52
C GLU A 163 10.60 -22.55 -34.15
N ASP A 164 10.74 -23.83 -33.80
CA ASP A 164 10.35 -24.35 -32.48
C ASP A 164 11.07 -23.62 -31.32
N ILE A 165 12.35 -23.33 -31.50
CA ILE A 165 13.15 -22.57 -30.53
C ILE A 165 12.72 -21.11 -30.53
N LEU A 166 12.51 -20.52 -31.70
CA LEU A 166 12.10 -19.12 -31.83
C LEU A 166 10.73 -18.88 -31.21
N ASP A 167 9.80 -19.83 -31.34
CA ASP A 167 8.49 -19.74 -30.71
C ASP A 167 8.58 -19.93 -29.18
N SER A 168 9.45 -20.83 -28.70
CA SER A 168 9.78 -20.95 -27.27
C SER A 168 10.38 -19.66 -26.70
N ALA A 169 11.32 -19.04 -27.42
CA ALA A 169 11.93 -17.76 -27.06
C ALA A 169 10.90 -16.62 -27.07
N ARG A 170 9.96 -16.63 -28.02
CA ARG A 170 8.89 -15.64 -28.09
C ARG A 170 7.94 -15.70 -26.90
N VAL A 171 7.72 -16.87 -26.31
CA VAL A 171 6.95 -16.99 -25.06
C VAL A 171 7.77 -16.55 -23.84
N GLY A 172 9.07 -16.28 -24.01
CA GLY A 172 9.96 -15.75 -22.98
C GLY A 172 10.69 -16.82 -22.19
N PHE A 173 10.74 -18.06 -22.70
CA PHE A 173 11.60 -19.10 -22.12
C PHE A 173 13.06 -18.87 -22.50
N PRO A 174 14.02 -19.19 -21.63
CA PRO A 174 15.43 -19.19 -21.99
C PRO A 174 15.69 -20.27 -23.04
N VAL A 175 16.49 -19.95 -24.05
CA VAL A 175 16.76 -20.82 -25.19
C VAL A 175 18.24 -20.84 -25.53
N PHE A 176 18.67 -21.95 -26.12
CA PHE A 176 20.04 -22.16 -26.59
C PHE A 176 20.01 -22.86 -27.94
N ARG A 177 21.03 -22.61 -28.74
CA ARG A 177 21.21 -23.30 -30.01
C ARG A 177 21.46 -24.79 -29.78
N LYS A 178 20.72 -25.63 -30.51
CA LYS A 178 20.95 -27.09 -30.51
C LYS A 178 22.09 -27.44 -31.49
N PRO A 179 22.90 -28.47 -31.22
CA PRO A 179 23.98 -28.89 -32.11
C PRO A 179 23.52 -29.26 -33.53
N GLU A 180 22.27 -29.70 -33.67
CA GLU A 180 21.64 -30.11 -34.93
C GLU A 180 21.28 -28.93 -35.86
N MET A 181 21.37 -27.68 -35.37
CA MET A 181 21.07 -26.46 -36.14
C MET A 181 22.25 -26.01 -36.97
N ILE A 182 22.34 -26.58 -38.17
CA ILE A 182 23.29 -26.17 -39.20
C ILE A 182 22.69 -24.97 -39.93
N LEU A 183 23.27 -23.78 -39.72
CA LEU A 183 22.81 -22.52 -40.32
C LEU A 183 23.94 -21.86 -41.10
N PRO A 184 23.65 -21.10 -42.17
CA PRO A 184 24.63 -20.24 -42.81
C PRO A 184 25.25 -19.26 -41.79
N ASP A 185 26.53 -18.96 -41.91
CA ASP A 185 27.29 -18.16 -40.91
C ASP A 185 26.63 -16.81 -40.58
N SER A 186 26.04 -16.13 -41.57
CA SER A 186 25.33 -14.87 -41.37
C SER A 186 24.08 -15.02 -40.51
N LEU A 187 23.25 -16.04 -40.78
CA LEU A 187 22.03 -16.32 -40.03
C LEU A 187 22.35 -16.92 -38.65
N SER A 188 23.40 -17.74 -38.57
CA SER A 188 23.93 -18.30 -37.33
C SER A 188 24.21 -17.20 -36.29
N HIS A 189 24.98 -16.18 -36.68
CA HIS A 189 25.33 -15.09 -35.77
C HIS A 189 24.09 -14.29 -35.32
N GLU A 190 23.15 -14.02 -36.23
CA GLU A 190 21.91 -13.32 -35.90
C GLU A 190 21.03 -14.11 -34.93
N VAL A 191 20.89 -15.42 -35.13
CA VAL A 191 20.12 -16.32 -34.26
C VAL A 191 20.76 -16.43 -32.88
N ASP A 192 22.08 -16.62 -32.81
CA ASP A 192 22.81 -16.74 -31.54
C ASP A 192 22.72 -15.43 -30.72
N ALA A 193 22.84 -14.27 -31.39
CA ALA A 193 22.65 -12.97 -30.75
C ALA A 193 21.21 -12.80 -30.23
N LEU A 194 20.20 -13.19 -31.03
CA LEU A 194 18.80 -13.12 -30.65
C LEU A 194 18.49 -13.99 -29.42
N PHE A 195 19.07 -15.19 -29.34
CA PHE A 195 18.92 -16.09 -28.19
C PHE A 195 19.61 -15.56 -26.94
N ALA A 196 20.81 -14.99 -27.07
CA ALA A 196 21.49 -14.33 -25.96
C ALA A 196 20.67 -13.17 -25.39
N GLU A 197 20.18 -12.27 -26.26
CA GLU A 197 19.30 -11.16 -25.85
C GLU A 197 18.01 -11.67 -25.17
N ASN A 198 17.43 -12.76 -25.65
CA ASN A 198 16.24 -13.35 -25.02
C ASN A 198 16.54 -13.91 -23.62
N ASN A 199 17.70 -14.52 -23.41
CA ASN A 199 18.09 -15.03 -22.10
C ASN A 199 18.27 -13.86 -21.09
N ASP A 200 18.85 -12.75 -21.53
CA ASP A 200 18.94 -11.54 -20.71
C ASP A 200 17.56 -10.98 -20.37
N LEU A 201 16.62 -11.01 -21.33
CA LEU A 201 15.22 -10.61 -21.11
C LEU A 201 14.49 -11.55 -20.15
N ALA A 202 14.70 -12.86 -20.24
CA ALA A 202 14.11 -13.83 -19.32
C ALA A 202 14.59 -13.60 -17.87
N ILE A 203 15.89 -13.29 -17.71
CA ILE A 203 16.45 -12.89 -16.41
C ILE A 203 15.82 -11.56 -15.95
N ALA A 204 15.70 -10.57 -16.83
CA ALA A 204 15.09 -9.28 -16.50
C ALA A 204 13.61 -9.44 -16.08
N TRP A 205 12.86 -10.32 -16.72
CA TRP A 205 11.48 -10.67 -16.35
C TRP A 205 11.41 -11.19 -14.91
N SER A 206 12.23 -12.19 -14.57
CA SER A 206 12.26 -12.79 -13.23
C SER A 206 12.57 -11.80 -12.10
N LYS A 207 13.30 -10.71 -12.40
CA LYS A 207 13.65 -9.70 -11.38
C LYS A 207 12.44 -8.89 -10.91
N PHE A 208 11.49 -8.62 -11.79
CA PHE A 208 10.29 -7.84 -11.44
C PHE A 208 9.05 -8.70 -11.27
N ASP A 209 9.02 -9.91 -11.84
CA ASP A 209 8.00 -10.94 -11.58
C ASP A 209 8.25 -11.62 -10.23
N ASN A 210 8.26 -10.81 -9.17
CA ASN A 210 8.37 -11.26 -7.79
C ASN A 210 7.19 -10.73 -6.98
N GLU A 211 6.85 -11.46 -5.92
CA GLU A 211 5.73 -11.17 -5.04
C GLU A 211 6.13 -10.29 -3.84
N VAL A 212 7.35 -9.76 -3.79
CA VAL A 212 7.86 -9.06 -2.59
C VAL A 212 7.03 -7.83 -2.27
N ALA A 213 6.78 -6.97 -3.26
CA ALA A 213 5.94 -5.78 -3.09
C ALA A 213 4.48 -6.16 -2.71
N LEU A 214 3.99 -7.28 -3.25
CA LEU A 214 2.66 -7.79 -2.95
C LEU A 214 2.56 -8.24 -1.49
N MET A 215 3.53 -9.02 -1.00
CA MET A 215 3.59 -9.47 0.39
C MET A 215 3.65 -8.28 1.36
N ILE A 216 4.51 -7.28 1.09
CA ILE A 216 4.60 -6.08 1.92
C ILE A 216 3.26 -5.32 1.92
N SER A 217 2.56 -5.25 0.77
CA SER A 217 1.24 -4.62 0.69
C SER A 217 0.19 -5.33 1.56
N VAL A 218 0.25 -6.66 1.66
CA VAL A 218 -0.64 -7.47 2.50
C VAL A 218 -0.35 -7.20 3.97
N ASP A 219 0.93 -7.19 4.36
CA ASP A 219 1.32 -6.91 5.74
C ASP A 219 0.92 -5.48 6.16
N LEU A 220 1.07 -4.49 5.26
CA LEU A 220 0.60 -3.12 5.47
C LEU A 220 -0.93 -3.07 5.65
N ALA A 221 -1.67 -3.82 4.84
CA ALA A 221 -3.13 -3.90 4.95
C ALA A 221 -3.55 -4.56 6.27
N GLN A 222 -2.86 -5.62 6.69
CA GLN A 222 -3.09 -6.30 7.96
C GLN A 222 -2.84 -5.37 9.16
N PHE A 223 -1.80 -4.53 9.11
CA PHE A 223 -1.55 -3.51 10.13
C PHE A 223 -2.78 -2.60 10.33
N PHE A 224 -3.32 -2.03 9.24
CA PHE A 224 -4.50 -1.17 9.33
C PHE A 224 -5.77 -1.91 9.74
N GLN A 225 -5.91 -3.18 9.35
CA GLN A 225 -7.03 -4.00 9.80
C GLN A 225 -6.98 -4.20 11.31
N MET A 226 -5.80 -4.53 11.85
CA MET A 226 -5.61 -4.71 13.29
C MET A 226 -5.87 -3.42 14.04
N GLU A 227 -5.40 -2.28 13.52
CA GLU A 227 -5.63 -0.99 14.15
C GLU A 227 -7.10 -0.56 14.08
N SER A 228 -7.77 -0.81 12.95
CA SER A 228 -9.22 -0.60 12.83
C SER A 228 -10.01 -1.43 13.85
N LEU A 229 -9.61 -2.69 14.11
CA LEU A 229 -10.25 -3.53 15.12
C LEU A 229 -9.97 -3.04 16.54
N ASN A 230 -8.74 -2.59 16.81
CA ASN A 230 -8.37 -1.98 18.10
C ASN A 230 -9.22 -0.74 18.38
N GLU A 231 -9.41 0.11 17.37
CA GLU A 231 -10.25 1.30 17.49
C GLU A 231 -11.72 0.99 17.66
N MET A 232 -12.26 0.01 16.92
CA MET A 232 -13.64 -0.44 17.13
C MET A 232 -13.83 -0.96 18.56
N SER A 233 -12.87 -1.76 19.06
CA SER A 233 -12.88 -2.25 20.45
C SER A 233 -12.85 -1.08 21.44
N LEU A 234 -11.97 -0.11 21.24
CA LEU A 234 -11.85 1.06 22.12
C LEU A 234 -13.13 1.90 22.10
N LYS A 235 -13.68 2.20 20.92
CA LYS A 235 -14.95 2.93 20.78
C LYS A 235 -16.13 2.20 21.39
N SER A 236 -16.14 0.86 21.37
CA SER A 236 -17.21 0.09 22.03
C SER A 236 -17.17 0.21 23.57
N LYS A 237 -15.99 0.42 24.16
CA LYS A 237 -15.81 0.60 25.61
C LYS A 237 -16.12 2.02 26.09
N ILE A 238 -15.98 3.04 25.23
CA ILE A 238 -16.22 4.44 25.58
C ILE A 238 -17.61 4.69 26.18
N PRO A 239 -18.74 4.22 25.59
CA PRO A 239 -20.07 4.38 26.17
C PRO A 239 -20.16 3.79 27.57
N MET A 240 -19.58 2.62 27.82
CA MET A 240 -19.60 1.98 29.14
C MET A 240 -18.88 2.83 30.20
N VAL A 241 -17.73 3.40 29.85
CA VAL A 241 -17.00 4.34 30.73
C VAL A 241 -17.79 5.63 30.93
N PHE A 242 -18.44 6.14 29.89
CA PHE A 242 -19.28 7.33 29.95
C PHE A 242 -20.49 7.12 30.88
N TYR A 243 -21.17 5.98 30.77
CA TYR A 243 -22.25 5.58 31.67
C TYR A 243 -21.76 5.47 33.10
N PHE A 244 -20.62 4.80 33.34
CA PHE A 244 -20.05 4.67 34.67
C PHE A 244 -19.73 6.04 35.30
N LEU A 245 -19.03 6.92 34.59
CA LEU A 245 -18.71 8.27 35.06
C LEU A 245 -19.97 9.09 35.34
N SER A 246 -20.99 8.98 34.50
CA SER A 246 -22.29 9.64 34.70
C SER A 246 -23.01 9.13 35.95
N LEU A 247 -22.96 7.81 36.20
CA LEU A 247 -23.55 7.17 37.37
C LEU A 247 -22.83 7.58 38.66
N VAL A 248 -21.49 7.63 38.64
CA VAL A 248 -20.67 8.13 39.75
C VAL A 248 -20.98 9.60 40.03
N LEU A 249 -21.10 10.44 38.99
CA LEU A 249 -21.50 11.84 39.14
C LEU A 249 -22.88 11.96 39.80
N MET A 250 -23.86 11.18 39.33
CA MET A 250 -25.22 11.15 39.86
C MET A 250 -25.26 10.68 41.32
N LEU A 251 -24.61 9.56 41.66
CA LEU A 251 -24.51 9.04 43.03
C LEU A 251 -23.82 10.02 43.97
N SER A 252 -22.75 10.66 43.50
CA SER A 252 -22.07 11.72 44.25
C SER A 252 -23.03 12.87 44.54
N THR A 253 -23.76 13.37 43.53
CA THR A 253 -24.77 14.43 43.75
C THR A 253 -25.89 14.01 44.71
N PHE A 254 -26.38 12.77 44.64
CA PHE A 254 -27.40 12.24 45.54
C PHE A 254 -26.91 12.13 46.98
N PHE A 255 -25.74 11.52 47.21
CA PHE A 255 -25.18 11.34 48.55
C PHE A 255 -25.01 12.68 49.27
N PHE A 256 -24.57 13.72 48.57
CA PHE A 256 -24.35 15.04 49.17
C PHE A 256 -25.63 15.87 49.35
N LEU A 257 -26.61 15.76 48.45
CA LEU A 257 -27.94 16.37 48.65
C LEU A 257 -28.63 15.88 49.93
N PHE A 258 -28.43 14.60 50.28
CA PHE A 258 -28.96 14.03 51.51
C PHE A 258 -28.10 14.34 52.73
N ARG A 259 -26.76 14.40 52.60
CA ARG A 259 -25.87 14.78 53.69
C ARG A 259 -26.00 16.26 54.10
N SER A 260 -26.38 17.16 53.19
CA SER A 260 -26.56 18.58 53.52
C SER A 260 -27.91 18.89 54.21
N LYS A 261 -28.79 17.89 54.37
CA LYS A 261 -30.09 18.00 55.07
C LYS A 261 -30.10 17.36 56.46
N LEU A 262 -29.01 16.67 56.83
CA LEU A 262 -28.71 16.16 58.18
C LEU A 262 -27.77 17.14 58.88
#